data_AF-A0A0L7MC98-F1
#
_entry.id   AF-A0A0L7MC98-F1
#
_cell.length_a   1.000
_cell.length_b   1.000
_cell.length_c   1.000
_cell.angle_alpha   90.00
_cell.angle_beta   90.00
_cell.angle_gamma   90.00
#
_symmetry.space_group_name_H-M   'P 1'
#
loop_
_entity.id
_entity.type
_entity.pdbx_description
1 polymer ?
#
loop_
_entity_poly.entity_id
_entity_poly.type
_entity_poly.pdbx_seq_one_letter_code
_entity_poly.pdbx_strand_id
1 'polypeptide(L)' 'MRREDARSAIINHWYAWSDLMAESDYMTMGVAMHLFYEYLQSKHPQCLDFRSADVYVEMKAWIYEDCEP' A
#
# COMPACT_ATOMS: atom_id res chain seq x y z
N MET A 1 -13.90 1.59 7.60
CA MET A 1 -13.89 2.30 6.29
C MET A 1 -14.60 1.48 5.21
N ARG A 2 -15.14 2.07 4.13
CA ARG A 2 -15.59 1.27 2.96
C ARG A 2 -14.36 0.78 2.20
N ARG A 3 -14.46 -0.39 1.56
CA ARG A 3 -13.35 -1.03 0.85
C ARG A 3 -12.83 -0.18 -0.31
N GLU A 4 -13.72 0.49 -1.05
CA GLU A 4 -13.35 1.39 -2.15
C GLU A 4 -12.60 2.62 -1.65
N ASP A 5 -13.07 3.25 -0.58
CA ASP A 5 -12.38 4.38 0.06
C ASP A 5 -10.98 3.98 0.54
N ALA A 6 -10.85 2.77 1.11
CA ALA A 6 -9.57 2.22 1.55
C ALA A 6 -8.62 1.98 0.38
N ARG A 7 -9.10 1.39 -0.72
CA ARG A 7 -8.31 1.20 -1.94
C ARG A 7 -7.75 2.52 -2.44
N SER A 8 -8.58 3.53 -2.63
CA SER A 8 -8.14 4.85 -3.11
C SER A 8 -7.12 5.49 -2.16
N ALA A 9 -7.35 5.41 -0.84
CA ALA A 9 -6.42 5.95 0.15
C ALA A 9 -5.06 5.24 0.11
N ILE A 10 -5.07 3.90 0.03
CA ILE A 10 -3.85 3.08 -0.04
C ILE A 10 -3.05 3.40 -1.30
N ILE A 11 -3.69 3.49 -2.47
CA ILE A 11 -3.01 3.80 -3.73
C ILE A 11 -2.41 5.22 -3.69
N ASN A 12 -3.14 6.21 -3.19
CA ASN A 12 -2.61 7.56 -3.04
C ASN A 12 -1.40 7.61 -2.09
N HIS A 13 -1.45 6.88 -0.97
CA HIS A 13 -0.32 6.78 -0.05
C HIS A 13 0.86 6.02 -0.66
N TRP A 14 0.60 5.02 -1.50
CA TRP A 14 1.64 4.24 -2.18
C TRP A 14 2.47 5.13 -3.10
N TYR A 15 1.84 5.97 -3.93
CA TYR A 15 2.55 6.92 -4.78
C TYR A 15 3.38 7.92 -3.97
N ALA A 16 2.75 8.57 -2.99
CA ALA A 16 3.44 9.54 -2.15
C ALA A 16 4.62 8.94 -1.37
N TRP A 17 4.49 7.70 -0.91
CA TRP A 17 5.56 6.97 -0.22
C TRP A 17 6.65 6.53 -1.21
N SER A 18 6.27 6.04 -2.39
CA SER A 18 7.21 5.58 -3.41
C SER A 18 8.07 6.72 -3.95
N ASP A 19 7.50 7.91 -4.13
CA ASP A 19 8.26 9.12 -4.52
C ASP A 19 9.35 9.48 -3.50
N LEU A 20 9.06 9.29 -2.20
CA LEU A 20 10.04 9.51 -1.13
C LEU A 20 11.09 8.40 -1.05
N MET A 21 10.76 7.19 -1.51
CA MET A 21 11.66 6.04 -1.49
C MET A 21 12.43 5.84 -2.81
N ALA A 22 12.14 6.63 -3.85
CA ALA A 22 12.75 6.50 -5.18
C ALA A 22 14.29 6.68 -5.17
N GLU A 23 14.86 7.25 -4.12
CA GLU A 23 16.31 7.36 -3.92
C GLU A 23 16.97 6.07 -3.40
N SER A 24 16.18 5.04 -3.07
CA SER A 24 16.65 3.72 -2.60
C SER A 24 16.76 2.74 -3.79
N ASP A 25 17.91 2.74 -4.47
CA ASP A 25 18.19 2.02 -5.72
C ASP A 25 18.08 0.47 -5.71
N TYR A 26 17.71 -0.20 -4.61
CA TYR A 26 17.82 -1.67 -4.49
C TYR A 26 16.58 -2.40 -3.93
N MET A 27 15.39 -1.79 -3.98
CA MET A 27 14.20 -2.41 -3.43
C MET A 27 13.40 -3.20 -4.48
N THR A 28 13.18 -4.49 -4.25
CA THR A 28 12.24 -5.27 -5.07
C THR A 28 10.81 -4.86 -4.76
N MET A 29 9.88 -5.00 -5.72
CA MET A 29 8.47 -4.64 -5.53
C MET A 29 7.84 -5.31 -4.29
N GLY A 30 8.15 -6.59 -4.05
CA GLY A 30 7.65 -7.31 -2.89
C GLY A 30 8.15 -6.73 -1.56
N VAL A 31 9.42 -6.31 -1.50
CA VAL A 31 9.99 -5.64 -0.31
C VAL A 31 9.38 -4.25 -0.14
N ALA A 32 9.19 -3.51 -1.22
CA ALA A 32 8.55 -2.20 -1.20
C ALA A 32 7.13 -2.25 -0.66
N MET A 33 6.30 -3.18 -1.15
CA MET A 33 4.94 -3.38 -0.64
C MET A 33 4.90 -3.79 0.83
N HIS A 34 5.88 -4.59 1.29
CA HIS A 34 5.95 -4.97 2.70
C HIS A 34 6.32 -3.77 3.60
N LEU A 35 7.34 -3.00 3.24
CA LEU A 35 7.73 -1.81 3.99
C LEU A 35 6.65 -0.73 3.96
N PHE A 36 5.94 -0.61 2.84
CA PHE A 36 4.78 0.27 2.74
C PHE A 36 3.64 -0.15 3.68
N TYR A 37 3.38 -1.46 3.82
CA TYR A 37 2.41 -1.95 4.78
C TYR A 37 2.76 -1.59 6.22
N GLU A 38 4.03 -1.77 6.63
CA GLU A 38 4.53 -1.36 7.95
C GLU A 38 4.43 0.17 8.15
N TYR A 39 4.69 0.95 7.10
CA TYR A 39 4.47 2.39 7.09
C TYR A 39 2.99 2.74 7.32
N LEU A 40 2.05 2.08 6.63
CA LEU A 40 0.62 2.29 6.83
C LEU A 40 0.20 1.91 8.25
N GLN A 41 0.64 0.77 8.77
CA GLN A 41 0.34 0.36 10.15
C GLN A 41 0.81 1.40 11.19
N SER A 42 1.96 2.02 10.96
CA SER A 42 2.55 2.96 11.91
C SER A 42 2.03 4.41 11.77
N LYS A 43 1.73 4.86 10.55
CA LYS A 43 1.39 6.26 10.26
C LYS A 43 -0.07 6.49 9.88
N HIS A 44 -0.68 5.50 9.22
CA HIS A 44 -2.04 5.61 8.68
C HIS A 44 -2.86 4.32 8.93
N PRO A 45 -2.98 3.85 10.19
CA PRO A 45 -3.66 2.58 10.48
C PRO A 45 -5.12 2.57 10.02
N GLN A 46 -5.76 3.74 9.94
CA GLN A 46 -7.12 3.90 9.42
C GLN A 46 -7.28 3.43 7.96
N CYS A 47 -6.22 3.48 7.15
CA CYS A 47 -6.25 2.98 5.77
C CYS A 47 -6.38 1.45 5.71
N LEU A 48 -6.05 0.76 6.81
CA LEU A 48 -6.11 -0.69 6.95
C LEU A 48 -7.39 -1.15 7.66
N ASP A 49 -8.23 -0.23 8.13
CA ASP A 49 -9.49 -0.50 8.83
C ASP A 49 -10.65 -0.71 7.84
N PHE A 50 -10.56 -1.78 7.05
CA PHE A 50 -11.64 -2.22 6.16
C PHE A 50 -11.86 -3.73 6.28
N ARG A 51 -13.07 -4.17 5.94
CA ARG A 51 -13.46 -5.58 6.06
C ARG A 51 -12.76 -6.41 4.99
N SER A 52 -11.75 -7.17 5.42
CA SER A 52 -11.03 -8.16 4.62
C SER A 52 -10.73 -9.41 5.45
N ALA A 53 -10.52 -10.54 4.78
CA ALA A 53 -9.98 -11.74 5.41
C ALA A 53 -8.46 -11.61 5.64
N ASP A 54 -7.76 -10.87 4.78
CA ASP A 54 -6.33 -10.59 4.88
C ASP A 54 -6.03 -9.23 4.21
N VAL A 55 -5.95 -8.20 5.05
CA VAL A 55 -5.70 -6.81 4.62
C VAL A 55 -4.38 -6.67 3.87
N TYR A 56 -3.35 -7.43 4.25
CA TYR A 56 -2.03 -7.33 3.63
C TYR A 56 -2.02 -7.91 2.21
N VAL A 57 -2.64 -9.09 2.03
CA VAL A 57 -2.77 -9.70 0.70
C VAL A 57 -3.61 -8.82 -0.22
N GLU A 58 -4.68 -8.25 0.30
CA GLU A 58 -5.58 -7.39 -0.47
C GLU A 58 -4.94 -6.07 -0.89
N MET A 59 -4.21 -5.42 0.02
CA MET A 59 -3.41 -4.22 -0.30
C MET A 59 -2.40 -4.50 -1.41
N LYS A 60 -1.67 -5.62 -1.34
CA LYS A 60 -0.71 -5.99 -2.39
C LYS A 60 -1.38 -6.19 -3.75
N ALA A 61 -2.54 -6.86 -3.76
CA ALA A 61 -3.31 -7.06 -4.99
C ALA A 61 -3.71 -5.72 -5.61
N TRP A 62 -4.21 -4.77 -4.82
CA TRP A 62 -4.58 -3.45 -5.33
C TRP A 62 -3.39 -2.67 -5.91
N ILE A 63 -2.24 -2.69 -5.23
CA ILE A 63 -1.04 -2.01 -5.73
C ILE A 63 -0.55 -2.68 -7.02
N TYR A 64 -0.57 -4.01 -7.07
CA TYR A 64 -0.14 -4.77 -8.25
C TYR A 64 -1.05 -4.51 -9.45
N GLU A 65 -2.37 -4.55 -9.26
CA GLU A 65 -3.38 -4.20 -10.28
C GLU A 65 -3.22 -2.76 -10.81
N ASP A 66 -2.83 -1.81 -9.96
CA ASP A 66 -2.64 -0.41 -10.34
C ASP A 66 -1.30 -0.16 -11.07
N CYS A 67 -0.29 -1.01 -10.82
CA CYS A 67 1.02 -0.94 -11.48
C CYS A 67 1.09 -1.71 -12.81
N GLU A 68 0.14 -2.62 -13.08
CA GLU A 68 0.03 -3.29 -14.39
C GLU A 68 -0.73 -2.39 -15.39
N PRO A 69 -0.18 -2.11 -16.60
CA PRO A 69 -0.77 -1.22 -17.59
C PRO A 69 -1.98 -1.79 -18.34
#